data_AF-A0A9Q0D3W3-F1
#
_entry.id   AF-A0A9Q0D3W3-F1
#
_cell.length_a   1.000
_cell.length_b   1.000
_cell.length_c   1.000
_cell.angle_alpha   90.00
_cell.angle_beta   90.00
_cell.angle_gamma   90.00
#
_symmetry.space_group_name_H-M   'P 1'
#
loop_
_entity.id
_entity.type
_entity.pdbx_description
1 polymer ?
#
loop_
_entity_poly.entity_id
_entity_poly.type
_entity_poly.pdbx_seq_one_letter_code
_entity_poly.pdbx_strand_id
1 'polypeptide(L)'
;GSWTWGPKGHGAILLVNCDSDHRFIKRPDTEQKAVSTVADLKDMSLMVLRIRGPAKLPDGYKLTLHISQGDAEKVRVFRTNTRSAISNALSRMYGDFVKLFPLVLDRDTLSQEVPYLGGSEEMNLFVEGLHFPDRGFDGLIKIHLSLLESVSEGLPETPIFTDSVVFRVSPWIMTPNTLNPAEVFVCSTSDNYLFLKGIKDVVQKANSKLRICHEYKNRGDRWMQDELEFGYIEAPHHQFPVVLDSPRDGKLMDFPYEDLLGKDFGYVTRVPENEAVTTLDSFGNLEVSPPVTVNGKLYPLGRIIIGVAFPT
;
A
#
# COMPACT_ATOMS: atom_id res chain seq x y z
N GLY A 1 8.01 -1.00 20.88
CA GLY A 1 8.29 -2.13 19.99
C GLY A 1 9.54 -1.89 19.14
N SER A 2 10.04 -2.94 18.50
CA SER A 2 11.07 -2.93 17.46
C SER A 2 10.63 -3.84 16.30
N TRP A 3 11.33 -3.79 15.17
CA TRP A 3 11.04 -4.64 14.01
C TRP A 3 12.32 -5.39 13.60
N THR A 4 12.24 -6.70 13.32
CA THR A 4 13.41 -7.52 12.95
C THR A 4 13.11 -8.47 11.79
N TRP A 5 14.08 -8.60 10.88
CA TRP A 5 13.99 -9.49 9.71
C TRP A 5 14.13 -10.98 10.09
N GLY A 6 13.58 -11.84 9.24
CA GLY A 6 13.82 -13.29 9.26
C GLY A 6 12.70 -14.10 9.88
N PRO A 7 12.76 -15.45 9.79
CA PRO A 7 11.66 -16.35 10.19
C PRO A 7 11.39 -16.35 11.70
N LYS A 8 12.35 -15.88 12.52
CA LYS A 8 12.20 -15.70 13.96
C LYS A 8 12.12 -14.22 14.36
N GLY A 9 12.01 -13.34 13.37
CA GLY A 9 11.84 -11.92 13.57
C GLY A 9 10.42 -11.60 14.05
N HIS A 10 10.18 -10.31 14.28
CA HIS A 10 8.89 -9.81 14.75
C HIS A 10 8.64 -8.41 14.23
N GLY A 11 7.37 -8.02 14.25
CA GLY A 11 6.90 -6.70 13.85
C GLY A 11 5.71 -6.80 12.91
N ALA A 12 4.88 -5.76 12.90
CA ALA A 12 3.71 -5.72 12.03
C ALA A 12 4.12 -5.35 10.59
N ILE A 13 3.35 -5.80 9.62
CA ILE A 13 3.47 -5.42 8.21
C ILE A 13 2.30 -4.53 7.86
N LEU A 14 2.55 -3.49 7.06
CA LEU A 14 1.57 -2.52 6.60
C LEU A 14 1.57 -2.47 5.08
N LEU A 15 0.42 -2.58 4.43
CA LEU A 15 0.30 -2.36 2.99
C LEU A 15 0.19 -0.87 2.68
N VAL A 16 0.68 -0.46 1.52
CA VAL A 16 0.31 0.83 0.92
C VAL A 16 -1.05 0.63 0.27
N ASN A 17 -2.04 1.43 0.64
CA ASN A 17 -3.43 1.28 0.17
C ASN A 17 -3.64 1.92 -1.22
N CYS A 18 -2.88 1.42 -2.19
CA CYS A 18 -2.70 2.04 -3.50
C CYS A 18 -3.61 1.48 -4.60
N ASP A 19 -4.58 0.64 -4.27
CA ASP A 19 -5.62 0.20 -5.19
C ASP A 19 -6.82 1.14 -5.13
N SER A 20 -7.92 0.78 -5.80
CA SER A 20 -9.11 1.62 -5.86
C SER A 20 -10.35 0.76 -5.72
N ASP A 21 -10.94 0.73 -4.53
CA ASP A 21 -12.18 -0.01 -4.28
C ASP A 21 -13.44 0.67 -4.82
N HIS A 22 -13.29 1.89 -5.33
CA HIS A 22 -14.36 2.64 -5.96
C HIS A 22 -14.65 2.13 -7.37
N ARG A 23 -15.93 1.83 -7.65
CA ARG A 23 -16.38 1.39 -8.98
C ARG A 23 -16.40 2.52 -10.02
N PHE A 24 -16.51 3.77 -9.59
CA PHE A 24 -16.64 4.94 -10.45
C PHE A 24 -15.63 5.99 -10.02
N ILE A 25 -14.99 6.65 -10.99
CA ILE A 25 -13.94 7.67 -10.77
C ILE A 25 -12.80 7.05 -9.94
N LYS A 26 -12.03 6.17 -10.59
CA LYS A 26 -10.91 5.46 -9.98
C LYS A 26 -9.88 6.44 -9.48
N ARG A 27 -9.48 6.30 -8.22
CA ARG A 27 -8.36 6.98 -7.58
C ARG A 27 -7.79 6.07 -6.50
N PRO A 28 -6.47 6.06 -6.29
CA PRO A 28 -5.89 5.32 -5.17
C PRO A 28 -6.54 5.69 -3.84
N ASP A 29 -6.86 4.70 -3.02
CA ASP A 29 -7.51 4.93 -1.72
C ASP A 29 -6.63 5.76 -0.76
N THR A 30 -5.30 5.75 -0.95
CA THR A 30 -4.36 6.69 -0.32
C THR A 30 -4.73 8.17 -0.48
N GLU A 31 -5.44 8.56 -1.55
CA GLU A 31 -5.85 9.95 -1.78
C GLU A 31 -7.07 10.39 -0.96
N GLN A 32 -7.81 9.44 -0.37
CA GLN A 32 -9.09 9.70 0.30
C GLN A 32 -8.97 9.58 1.82
N LYS A 33 -9.25 10.64 2.58
CA LYS A 33 -9.09 10.64 4.05
C LYS A 33 -10.20 9.90 4.82
N ALA A 34 -10.96 9.03 4.16
CA ALA A 34 -12.11 8.37 4.75
C ALA A 34 -12.26 6.95 4.23
N VAL A 35 -12.58 6.03 5.14
CA VAL A 35 -12.94 4.66 4.77
C VAL A 35 -14.29 4.66 4.09
N SER A 36 -14.32 4.17 2.85
CA SER A 36 -15.52 4.22 1.99
C SER A 36 -16.22 2.88 1.84
N THR A 37 -15.48 1.77 1.99
CA THR A 37 -16.01 0.41 1.77
C THR A 37 -15.47 -0.60 2.76
N VAL A 38 -16.07 -1.80 2.77
CA VAL A 38 -15.54 -2.94 3.55
C VAL A 38 -14.32 -3.57 2.88
N ALA A 39 -14.16 -3.38 1.57
CA ALA A 39 -13.01 -3.92 0.85
C ALA A 39 -11.74 -3.18 1.30
N ASP A 40 -11.80 -1.86 1.34
CA ASP A 40 -10.74 -0.94 1.81
C ASP A 40 -10.21 -1.31 3.20
N LEU A 41 -11.11 -1.71 4.12
CA LEU A 41 -10.70 -2.18 5.45
C LEU A 41 -9.86 -3.47 5.44
N LYS A 42 -9.89 -4.27 4.37
CA LYS A 42 -9.10 -5.50 4.23
C LYS A 42 -7.67 -5.22 3.80
N ASP A 43 -7.43 -4.09 3.14
CA ASP A 43 -6.09 -3.61 2.80
C ASP A 43 -5.37 -3.02 4.03
N MET A 44 -6.15 -2.62 5.04
CA MET A 44 -5.64 -2.04 6.28
C MET A 44 -5.19 -3.09 7.30
N SER A 45 -4.10 -2.76 7.99
CA SER A 45 -3.59 -3.57 9.11
C SER A 45 -4.34 -3.27 10.40
N LEU A 46 -4.78 -4.33 11.08
CA LEU A 46 -5.47 -4.22 12.37
C LEU A 46 -4.47 -3.95 13.51
N MET A 47 -4.67 -2.84 14.22
CA MET A 47 -4.01 -2.51 15.47
C MET A 47 -5.03 -2.54 16.61
N VAL A 48 -4.75 -3.27 17.69
CA VAL A 48 -5.71 -3.45 18.80
C VAL A 48 -5.18 -2.79 20.05
N LEU A 49 -5.89 -1.78 20.54
CA LEU A 49 -5.67 -1.21 21.86
C LEU A 49 -6.38 -2.08 22.90
N ARG A 50 -5.61 -2.67 23.82
CA ARG A 50 -6.13 -3.48 24.92
C ARG A 50 -5.94 -2.74 26.24
N ILE A 51 -7.03 -2.50 26.95
CA ILE A 51 -7.01 -1.81 28.25
C ILE A 51 -7.40 -2.83 29.32
N ARG A 52 -6.56 -2.95 30.36
CA ARG A 52 -6.84 -3.73 31.56
C ARG A 52 -6.62 -2.84 32.77
N GLY A 53 -7.70 -2.33 33.36
CA GLY A 53 -7.61 -1.32 34.40
C GLY A 53 -8.94 -1.03 35.10
N PRO A 54 -9.00 0.03 35.92
CA PRO A 54 -10.24 0.45 36.57
C PRO A 54 -11.32 0.77 35.53
N ALA A 55 -12.58 0.77 35.95
CA ALA A 55 -13.72 1.05 35.08
C ALA A 55 -13.66 2.45 34.44
N LYS A 56 -12.99 3.40 35.10
CA LYS A 56 -12.73 4.76 34.62
C LYS A 56 -11.32 5.17 35.04
N LEU A 57 -10.68 6.04 34.26
CA LEU A 57 -9.47 6.72 34.71
C LEU A 57 -9.82 7.73 35.80
N PRO A 58 -8.92 7.98 36.77
CA PRO A 58 -9.07 9.10 37.69
C PRO A 58 -9.07 10.44 36.93
N ASP A 59 -9.65 11.46 37.55
CA ASP A 59 -9.63 12.81 37.00
C ASP A 59 -8.18 13.27 36.79
N GLY A 60 -7.93 13.96 35.68
CA GLY A 60 -6.59 14.40 35.28
C GLY A 60 -5.79 13.39 34.45
N TYR A 61 -6.28 12.16 34.25
CA TYR A 61 -5.60 11.18 33.39
C TYR A 61 -6.33 10.97 32.06
N LYS A 62 -5.56 10.83 30.98
CA LYS A 62 -6.11 10.49 29.65
C LYS A 62 -5.17 9.64 28.82
N LEU A 63 -5.72 8.93 27.83
CA LEU A 63 -4.96 8.19 26.84
C LEU A 63 -4.89 8.96 25.53
N THR A 64 -3.69 9.13 25.01
CA THR A 64 -3.44 9.84 23.75
C THR A 64 -2.66 8.93 22.81
N LEU A 65 -3.19 8.74 21.60
CA LEU A 65 -2.44 8.16 20.49
C LEU A 65 -1.68 9.29 19.78
N HIS A 66 -0.42 9.08 19.44
CA HIS A 66 0.39 10.08 18.75
C HIS A 66 1.47 9.47 17.86
N ILE A 67 1.99 10.30 16.95
CA ILE A 67 2.94 9.92 15.91
C ILE A 67 3.88 11.09 15.60
N SER A 68 5.08 10.78 15.07
CA SER A 68 6.00 11.82 14.59
C SER A 68 5.46 12.47 13.30
N GLN A 69 5.81 13.73 13.04
CA GLN A 69 5.43 14.40 11.79
C GLN A 69 5.87 13.61 10.54
N GLY A 70 7.10 13.10 10.55
CA GLY A 70 7.64 12.33 9.42
C GLY A 70 6.89 11.04 9.17
N ASP A 71 6.45 10.34 10.20
CA ASP A 71 5.66 9.12 10.06
C ASP A 71 4.19 9.43 9.69
N ALA A 72 3.63 10.53 10.18
CA ALA A 72 2.26 10.96 9.93
C ALA A 72 1.97 11.28 8.45
N GLU A 73 2.99 11.68 7.69
CA GLU A 73 2.92 11.84 6.24
C GLU A 73 2.77 10.50 5.49
N LYS A 74 3.05 9.37 6.15
CA LYS A 74 3.21 8.05 5.53
C LYS A 74 2.16 7.05 5.99
N VAL A 75 1.28 7.42 6.91
CA VAL A 75 0.25 6.54 7.48
C VAL A 75 -1.03 7.32 7.76
N ARG A 76 -2.17 6.63 7.66
CA ARG A 76 -3.42 7.05 8.30
C ARG A 76 -3.89 5.97 9.25
N VAL A 77 -4.48 6.41 10.36
CA VAL A 77 -5.06 5.53 11.38
C VAL A 77 -6.51 5.91 11.57
N PHE A 78 -7.42 4.93 11.44
CA PHE A 78 -8.83 5.07 11.74
C PHE A 78 -9.19 4.24 12.96
N ARG A 79 -10.17 4.67 13.75
CA ARG A 79 -10.74 3.86 14.84
C ARG A 79 -12.11 3.33 14.48
N THR A 80 -12.53 2.21 15.05
CA THR A 80 -13.95 1.84 15.03
C THR A 80 -14.72 2.54 16.16
N ASN A 81 -15.89 3.13 15.85
CA ASN A 81 -16.78 3.68 16.87
C ASN A 81 -17.63 2.62 17.59
N THR A 82 -17.70 1.37 17.11
CA THR A 82 -18.46 0.29 17.80
C THR A 82 -17.79 -1.08 17.69
N ARG A 83 -17.99 -1.93 18.72
CA ARG A 83 -17.51 -3.33 18.76
C ARG A 83 -18.04 -4.21 17.62
N SER A 84 -19.20 -3.87 17.05
CA SER A 84 -19.92 -4.64 16.02
C SER A 84 -19.99 -3.92 14.66
N ALA A 85 -19.15 -2.89 14.45
CA ALA A 85 -19.18 -2.08 13.23
C ALA A 85 -18.97 -2.93 11.97
N ILE A 86 -18.09 -3.92 12.02
CA ILE A 86 -17.67 -4.72 10.85
C ILE A 86 -18.82 -5.61 10.34
N SER A 87 -19.59 -6.24 11.23
CA SER A 87 -20.75 -7.06 10.84
C SER A 87 -21.93 -6.23 10.32
N ASN A 88 -22.07 -4.99 10.81
CA ASN A 88 -23.14 -4.08 10.42
C ASN A 88 -22.78 -3.16 9.23
N ALA A 89 -21.50 -3.13 8.84
CA ALA A 89 -21.00 -2.33 7.73
C ALA A 89 -21.51 -2.84 6.37
N LEU A 90 -21.69 -4.15 6.23
CA LEU A 90 -22.13 -4.80 4.99
C LEU A 90 -23.50 -4.34 4.46
N SER A 91 -24.31 -3.63 5.26
CA SER A 91 -25.67 -3.19 4.90
C SER A 91 -25.86 -1.67 4.83
N ARG A 92 -24.78 -0.86 4.85
CA ARG A 92 -24.88 0.60 5.05
C ARG A 92 -24.41 1.44 3.85
N MET A 93 -24.93 2.67 3.76
CA MET A 93 -24.58 3.64 2.71
C MET A 93 -23.26 4.37 3.04
N TYR A 94 -22.61 4.93 2.02
CA TYR A 94 -21.30 5.61 2.10
C TYR A 94 -21.17 6.61 3.28
N GLY A 95 -22.16 7.50 3.48
CA GLY A 95 -22.12 8.50 4.56
C GLY A 95 -22.12 7.92 5.98
N ASP A 96 -22.55 6.67 6.14
CA ASP A 96 -22.52 5.97 7.42
C ASP A 96 -21.15 5.34 7.70
N PHE A 97 -20.38 4.97 6.66
CA PHE A 97 -19.03 4.40 6.81
C PHE A 97 -18.03 5.41 7.38
N VAL A 98 -18.03 6.63 6.84
CA VAL A 98 -17.16 7.71 7.33
C VAL A 98 -17.38 7.98 8.83
N LYS A 99 -18.62 7.88 9.29
CA LYS A 99 -18.96 8.03 10.71
C LYS A 99 -18.59 6.82 11.57
N LEU A 100 -18.45 5.63 10.98
CA LEU A 100 -18.05 4.42 11.70
C LEU A 100 -16.55 4.33 11.92
N PHE A 101 -15.77 4.89 10.98
CA PHE A 101 -14.31 4.84 10.99
C PHE A 101 -13.67 6.23 10.99
N PRO A 102 -13.84 7.04 12.06
CA PRO A 102 -13.21 8.35 12.10
C PRO A 102 -11.67 8.23 12.08
N LEU A 103 -11.06 9.11 11.29
CA LEU A 103 -9.61 9.32 11.23
C LEU A 103 -9.12 9.84 12.59
N VAL A 104 -8.05 9.25 13.11
CA VAL A 104 -7.46 9.60 14.41
C VAL A 104 -6.01 10.06 14.31
N LEU A 105 -5.25 9.59 13.32
CA LEU A 105 -3.90 10.09 13.03
C LEU A 105 -3.69 10.23 11.54
N ASP A 106 -3.13 11.36 11.13
CA ASP A 106 -2.63 11.66 9.78
C ASP A 106 -1.66 12.85 9.83
N ARG A 107 -1.18 13.31 8.67
CA ARG A 107 -0.30 14.49 8.55
C ARG A 107 -0.80 15.77 9.23
N ASP A 108 -2.12 15.93 9.37
CA ASP A 108 -2.75 17.11 9.95
C ASP A 108 -3.15 16.87 11.42
N THR A 109 -3.18 15.60 11.86
CA THR A 109 -3.56 15.15 13.21
C THR A 109 -2.46 14.26 13.79
N LEU A 110 -1.46 14.86 14.42
CA LEU A 110 -0.32 14.13 15.00
C LEU A 110 -0.62 13.46 16.33
N SER A 111 -1.69 13.90 17.02
CA SER A 111 -2.12 13.30 18.28
C SER A 111 -3.61 13.42 18.45
N GLN A 112 -4.23 12.40 19.04
CA GLN A 112 -5.66 12.37 19.32
C GLN A 112 -5.92 11.64 20.63
N GLU A 113 -6.76 12.23 21.48
CA GLU A 113 -7.27 11.54 22.66
C GLU A 113 -8.15 10.36 22.23
N VAL A 114 -7.88 9.19 22.78
CA VAL A 114 -8.63 7.97 22.54
C VAL A 114 -9.51 7.62 23.74
N PRO A 115 -10.76 7.18 23.53
CA PRO A 115 -11.65 6.85 24.65
C PRO A 115 -11.04 5.78 25.56
N TYR A 116 -11.01 6.05 26.86
CA TYR A 116 -10.72 5.03 27.85
C TYR A 116 -12.00 4.23 28.13
N LEU A 117 -12.05 2.99 27.64
CA LEU A 117 -13.22 2.12 27.78
C LEU A 117 -13.25 1.38 29.14
N GLY A 118 -12.13 1.36 29.87
CA GLY A 118 -12.01 0.67 31.17
C GLY A 118 -12.17 -0.84 31.13
N GLY A 119 -12.06 -1.51 32.27
CA GLY A 119 -12.31 -2.96 32.36
C GLY A 119 -11.32 -3.82 31.57
N SER A 120 -11.80 -4.83 30.85
CA SER A 120 -11.04 -5.70 29.93
C SER A 120 -11.53 -5.50 28.49
N GLU A 121 -11.53 -4.24 28.04
CA GLU A 121 -12.06 -3.81 26.77
C GLU A 121 -10.95 -3.71 25.69
N GLU A 122 -11.33 -3.96 24.44
CA GLU A 122 -10.47 -3.81 23.27
C GLU A 122 -11.06 -2.77 22.32
N MET A 123 -10.21 -1.95 21.71
CA MET A 123 -10.56 -1.03 20.63
C MET A 123 -9.74 -1.36 19.38
N ASN A 124 -10.42 -1.52 18.25
CA ASN A 124 -9.79 -1.77 16.97
C ASN A 124 -9.46 -0.46 16.25
N LEU A 125 -8.25 -0.40 15.72
CA LEU A 125 -7.71 0.66 14.88
C LEU A 125 -7.30 0.01 13.55
N PHE A 126 -7.57 0.69 12.45
CA PHE A 126 -7.21 0.27 11.10
C PHE A 126 -6.15 1.21 10.58
N VAL A 127 -5.04 0.65 10.12
CA VAL A 127 -3.83 1.39 9.73
C VAL A 127 -3.56 1.13 8.26
N GLU A 128 -3.36 2.18 7.49
CA GLU A 128 -2.98 2.09 6.06
C GLU A 128 -1.68 2.87 5.80
N GLY A 129 -0.83 2.33 4.93
CA GLY A 129 0.35 3.02 4.43
C GLY A 129 -0.02 3.94 3.26
N LEU A 130 0.62 5.10 3.19
CA LEU A 130 0.42 6.08 2.12
C LEU A 130 1.58 6.11 1.11
N HIS A 131 2.77 5.69 1.55
CA HIS A 131 3.98 5.74 0.75
C HIS A 131 4.75 4.42 0.84
N PHE A 132 5.27 3.97 -0.29
CA PHE A 132 6.25 2.88 -0.35
C PHE A 132 7.58 3.30 0.29
N PRO A 133 8.39 2.34 0.81
CA PRO A 133 9.77 2.61 1.20
C PRO A 133 10.54 3.25 0.04
N ASP A 134 11.32 4.28 0.33
CA ASP A 134 12.01 5.09 -0.69
C ASP A 134 13.25 5.80 -0.11
N ARG A 135 13.95 6.60 -0.91
CA ARG A 135 15.01 7.49 -0.44
C ARG A 135 14.46 8.42 0.64
N GLY A 136 15.00 8.30 1.85
CA GLY A 136 14.55 9.08 3.01
C GLY A 136 13.41 8.44 3.80
N PHE A 137 12.95 7.25 3.41
CA PHE A 137 11.99 6.45 4.17
C PHE A 137 12.36 4.96 4.16
N ASP A 138 12.86 4.45 5.28
CA ASP A 138 13.31 3.06 5.44
C ASP A 138 12.17 2.03 5.55
N GLY A 139 10.93 2.49 5.41
CA GLY A 139 9.72 1.70 5.52
C GLY A 139 9.23 1.46 6.94
N LEU A 140 9.87 2.03 7.99
CA LEU A 140 9.43 1.85 9.37
C LEU A 140 8.54 3.00 9.84
N ILE A 141 7.41 2.65 10.47
CA ILE A 141 6.46 3.62 11.03
C ILE A 141 6.21 3.28 12.49
N LYS A 142 6.33 4.26 13.38
CA LYS A 142 6.12 4.08 14.82
C LYS A 142 4.90 4.86 15.31
N ILE A 143 3.95 4.13 15.88
CA ILE A 143 2.76 4.72 16.52
C ILE A 143 2.88 4.52 18.02
N HIS A 144 2.57 5.58 18.76
CA HIS A 144 2.71 5.64 20.21
C HIS A 144 1.35 5.79 20.88
N LEU A 145 1.22 5.16 22.05
CA LEU A 145 0.13 5.41 22.98
C LEU A 145 0.74 5.85 24.29
N SER A 146 0.32 7.02 24.79
CA SER A 146 0.76 7.54 26.07
C SER A 146 -0.42 7.69 27.04
N LEU A 147 -0.20 7.26 28.29
CA LEU A 147 -1.03 7.66 29.42
C LEU A 147 -0.45 8.97 29.95
N LEU A 148 -1.25 10.02 29.89
CA LEU A 148 -0.89 11.37 30.32
C LEU A 148 -1.54 11.67 31.67
N GLU A 149 -0.81 12.39 32.51
CA GLU A 149 -1.28 12.94 33.79
C GLU A 149 -1.25 14.47 33.74
N SER A 150 -2.35 15.08 34.15
CA SER A 150 -2.49 16.51 34.40
C SER A 150 -2.51 16.75 35.90
N VAL A 151 -1.43 17.32 36.43
CA VAL A 151 -1.24 17.54 37.88
C VAL A 151 -2.10 18.71 38.39
N SER A 152 -2.32 19.72 37.55
CA SER A 152 -3.20 20.85 37.85
C SER A 152 -3.59 21.61 36.59
N GLU A 153 -4.73 22.30 36.64
CA GLU A 153 -5.21 23.15 35.57
C GLU A 153 -4.16 24.24 35.21
N GLY A 154 -3.84 24.38 33.92
CA GLY A 154 -2.85 25.33 33.43
C GLY A 154 -1.39 24.84 33.39
N LEU A 155 -1.09 23.64 33.90
CA LEU A 155 0.22 23.00 33.69
C LEU A 155 0.20 22.04 32.49
N PRO A 156 1.33 21.90 31.75
CA PRO A 156 1.45 20.92 30.69
C PRO A 156 1.24 19.49 31.21
N GLU A 157 0.55 18.69 30.42
CA GLU A 157 0.37 17.27 30.69
C GLU A 157 1.71 16.54 30.58
N THR A 158 1.91 15.53 31.42
CA THR A 158 3.15 14.74 31.44
C THR A 158 2.87 13.28 31.10
N PRO A 159 3.65 12.64 30.21
CA PRO A 159 3.50 11.23 29.94
C PRO A 159 4.06 10.40 31.10
N ILE A 160 3.19 9.62 31.74
CA ILE A 160 3.59 8.71 32.84
C ILE A 160 3.87 7.29 32.33
N PHE A 161 3.33 6.91 31.17
CA PHE A 161 3.66 5.67 30.48
C PHE A 161 3.50 5.84 28.98
N THR A 162 4.35 5.17 28.18
CA THR A 162 4.22 5.12 26.72
C THR A 162 4.54 3.73 26.21
N ASP A 163 3.64 3.17 25.40
CA ASP A 163 3.91 1.97 24.60
C ASP A 163 3.95 2.34 23.10
N SER A 164 4.54 1.49 22.28
CA SER A 164 4.63 1.74 20.84
C SER A 164 4.66 0.46 20.02
N VAL A 165 3.96 0.50 18.90
CA VAL A 165 4.08 -0.51 17.84
C VAL A 165 4.94 0.03 16.71
N VAL A 166 5.60 -0.89 15.99
CA VAL A 166 6.40 -0.56 14.81
C VAL A 166 5.88 -1.40 13.66
N PHE A 167 5.47 -0.72 12.59
CA PHE A 167 5.09 -1.33 11.32
C PHE A 167 6.26 -1.25 10.34
N ARG A 168 6.39 -2.25 9.48
CA ARG A 168 7.16 -2.15 8.24
C ARG A 168 6.19 -2.10 7.06
N VAL A 169 6.31 -1.06 6.24
CA VAL A 169 5.57 -0.98 4.97
C VAL A 169 6.09 -2.05 4.01
N SER A 170 5.16 -2.81 3.41
CA SER A 170 5.48 -3.81 2.39
C SER A 170 6.20 -3.14 1.22
N PRO A 171 7.34 -3.68 0.77
CA PRO A 171 7.94 -3.24 -0.48
C PRO A 171 7.05 -3.66 -1.67
N TRP A 172 7.26 -3.01 -2.80
CA TRP A 172 6.81 -3.50 -4.10
C TRP A 172 7.79 -4.57 -4.60
N ILE A 173 7.27 -5.70 -5.07
CA ILE A 173 8.05 -6.89 -5.43
C ILE A 173 7.76 -7.30 -6.87
N MET A 174 8.80 -7.42 -7.69
CA MET A 174 8.72 -7.90 -9.08
C MET A 174 8.60 -9.42 -9.17
N THR A 175 8.04 -9.91 -10.28
CA THR A 175 7.92 -11.34 -10.59
C THR A 175 8.86 -11.76 -11.72
N PRO A 176 9.74 -12.77 -11.55
CA PRO A 176 10.61 -13.23 -12.62
C PRO A 176 9.85 -14.05 -13.67
N ASN A 177 10.38 -14.07 -14.90
CA ASN A 177 9.89 -14.88 -16.04
C ASN A 177 9.85 -16.40 -15.80
N THR A 178 10.31 -16.88 -14.64
CA THR A 178 10.26 -18.30 -14.23
C THR A 178 8.97 -18.68 -13.50
N LEU A 179 8.12 -17.71 -13.16
CA LEU A 179 6.79 -17.97 -12.60
C LEU A 179 5.78 -18.29 -13.70
N ASN A 180 4.70 -18.96 -13.32
CA ASN A 180 3.60 -19.24 -14.25
C ASN A 180 2.88 -17.93 -14.63
N PRO A 181 2.64 -17.68 -15.93
CA PRO A 181 1.96 -16.46 -16.37
C PRO A 181 0.46 -16.49 -16.01
N ALA A 182 -0.02 -15.42 -15.37
CA ALA A 182 -1.44 -15.26 -15.04
C ALA A 182 -2.22 -14.57 -16.18
N GLU A 183 -1.69 -13.46 -16.68
CA GLU A 183 -2.32 -12.62 -17.71
C GLU A 183 -1.24 -12.01 -18.61
N VAL A 184 -1.52 -11.95 -19.91
CA VAL A 184 -0.63 -11.37 -20.92
C VAL A 184 -1.29 -10.14 -21.52
N PHE A 185 -0.53 -9.06 -21.61
CA PHE A 185 -0.97 -7.76 -22.13
C PHE A 185 -0.34 -7.51 -23.49
N VAL A 186 -1.14 -7.08 -24.47
CA VAL A 186 -0.65 -6.80 -25.83
C VAL A 186 -1.40 -5.64 -26.47
N CYS A 187 -0.71 -4.80 -27.23
CA CYS A 187 -1.35 -3.76 -28.03
C CYS A 187 -1.84 -4.30 -29.38
N SER A 188 -3.05 -3.91 -29.77
CA SER A 188 -3.53 -4.04 -31.15
C SER A 188 -3.19 -2.77 -31.93
N THR A 189 -2.53 -2.94 -33.07
CA THR A 189 -2.24 -1.86 -34.03
C THR A 189 -2.74 -2.23 -35.43
N SER A 190 -2.87 -1.24 -36.30
CA SER A 190 -3.42 -1.38 -37.65
C SER A 190 -2.70 -2.41 -38.53
N ASP A 191 -1.46 -2.75 -38.21
CA ASP A 191 -0.57 -3.60 -38.99
C ASP A 191 -0.24 -4.97 -38.34
N ASN A 192 -0.73 -5.28 -37.12
CA ASN A 192 -0.22 -6.42 -36.33
C ASN A 192 -1.16 -7.62 -36.18
N TYR A 193 -2.17 -7.76 -37.05
CA TYR A 193 -3.17 -8.84 -36.94
C TYR A 193 -2.58 -10.25 -36.86
N LEU A 194 -1.60 -10.59 -37.74
CA LEU A 194 -0.97 -11.91 -37.74
C LEU A 194 -0.17 -12.17 -36.46
N PHE A 195 0.47 -11.14 -35.91
CA PHE A 195 1.17 -11.21 -34.63
C PHE A 195 0.18 -11.47 -33.48
N LEU A 196 -0.93 -10.73 -33.41
CA LEU A 196 -1.97 -10.95 -32.40
C LEU A 196 -2.58 -12.36 -32.48
N LYS A 197 -2.74 -12.92 -33.68
CA LYS A 197 -3.18 -14.31 -33.84
C LYS A 197 -2.18 -15.28 -33.20
N GLY A 198 -0.89 -15.09 -33.44
CA GLY A 198 0.17 -15.89 -32.81
C GLY A 198 0.16 -15.77 -31.28
N ILE A 199 0.02 -14.55 -30.74
CA ILE A 199 -0.07 -14.32 -29.29
C ILE A 199 -1.29 -15.04 -28.69
N LYS A 200 -2.46 -14.95 -29.34
CA LYS A 200 -3.67 -15.68 -28.91
C LYS A 200 -3.43 -17.18 -28.81
N ASP A 201 -2.80 -17.78 -29.82
CA ASP A 201 -2.51 -19.21 -29.85
C ASP A 201 -1.54 -19.63 -28.72
N VAL A 202 -0.50 -18.83 -28.46
CA VAL A 202 0.47 -19.09 -27.38
C VAL A 202 -0.18 -18.96 -26.00
N VAL A 203 -0.94 -17.89 -25.77
CA VAL A 203 -1.60 -17.62 -24.48
C VAL A 203 -2.66 -18.68 -24.18
N GLN A 204 -3.40 -19.13 -25.20
CA GLN A 204 -4.34 -20.24 -25.06
C GLN A 204 -3.63 -21.53 -24.66
N LYS A 205 -2.47 -21.85 -25.26
CA LYS A 205 -1.68 -23.03 -24.89
C LYS A 205 -1.11 -22.94 -23.48
N ALA A 206 -0.78 -21.74 -23.01
CA ALA A 206 -0.30 -21.47 -21.66
C ALA A 206 -1.43 -21.47 -20.60
N ASN A 207 -2.70 -21.51 -21.02
CA ASN A 207 -3.87 -21.39 -20.15
C ASN A 207 -3.87 -20.08 -19.30
N SER A 208 -3.40 -18.99 -19.90
CA SER A 208 -3.35 -17.66 -19.27
C SER A 208 -4.44 -16.75 -19.84
N LYS A 209 -4.74 -15.66 -19.15
CA LYS A 209 -5.65 -14.62 -19.67
C LYS A 209 -4.93 -13.76 -20.71
N LEU A 210 -5.67 -13.26 -21.69
CA LEU A 210 -5.16 -12.30 -22.68
C LEU A 210 -5.95 -10.99 -22.56
N ARG A 211 -5.23 -9.87 -22.39
CA ARG A 211 -5.80 -8.53 -22.42
C ARG A 211 -5.21 -7.72 -23.56
N ILE A 212 -6.08 -7.24 -24.43
CA ILE A 212 -5.70 -6.49 -25.63
C ILE A 212 -5.99 -5.00 -25.40
N CYS A 213 -4.96 -4.17 -25.46
CA CYS A 213 -5.10 -2.73 -25.48
C CYS A 213 -5.28 -2.25 -26.93
N HIS A 214 -6.44 -1.68 -27.24
CA HIS A 214 -6.81 -1.29 -28.60
C HIS A 214 -6.40 0.14 -28.95
N GLU A 215 -6.44 0.51 -30.24
CA GLU A 215 -5.92 1.79 -30.75
C GLU A 215 -6.55 3.04 -30.14
N TYR A 216 -7.81 2.98 -29.70
CA TYR A 216 -8.44 4.11 -29.01
C TYR A 216 -7.76 4.44 -27.68
N LYS A 217 -7.03 3.48 -27.10
CA LYS A 217 -6.28 3.61 -25.85
C LYS A 217 -4.78 3.73 -26.08
N ASN A 218 -4.21 2.83 -26.89
CA ASN A 218 -2.77 2.82 -27.15
C ASN A 218 -2.29 3.89 -28.15
N ARG A 219 -3.20 4.47 -28.96
CA ARG A 219 -2.93 5.56 -29.91
C ARG A 219 -1.77 5.26 -30.89
N GLY A 220 -1.58 3.99 -31.22
CA GLY A 220 -0.54 3.46 -32.11
C GLY A 220 0.77 3.09 -31.40
N ASP A 221 0.88 3.28 -30.08
CA ASP A 221 2.00 2.76 -29.30
C ASP A 221 1.83 1.27 -29.04
N ARG A 222 2.83 0.50 -29.49
CA ARG A 222 2.83 -0.96 -29.45
C ARG A 222 3.67 -1.53 -28.31
N TRP A 223 4.42 -0.69 -27.61
CA TRP A 223 5.43 -1.09 -26.64
C TRP A 223 4.83 -1.21 -25.24
N MET A 224 3.92 -2.18 -25.05
CA MET A 224 3.26 -2.44 -23.77
C MET A 224 4.26 -2.66 -22.62
N GLN A 225 5.39 -3.32 -22.90
CA GLN A 225 6.43 -3.62 -21.91
C GLN A 225 7.19 -2.36 -21.44
N ASP A 226 7.25 -1.31 -22.24
CA ASP A 226 8.05 -0.13 -21.90
C ASP A 226 7.34 0.81 -20.93
N GLU A 227 6.01 0.75 -20.86
CA GLU A 227 5.20 1.67 -20.04
C GLU A 227 4.98 1.18 -18.61
N LEU A 228 5.00 -0.13 -18.39
CA LEU A 228 4.57 -0.68 -17.10
C LEU A 228 5.28 -1.98 -16.74
N GLU A 229 5.43 -2.20 -15.44
CA GLU A 229 5.99 -3.41 -14.86
C GLU A 229 5.03 -3.95 -13.81
N PHE A 230 4.82 -5.27 -13.81
CA PHE A 230 3.92 -5.92 -12.86
C PHE A 230 4.69 -6.39 -11.64
N GLY A 231 4.22 -5.96 -10.47
CA GLY A 231 4.66 -6.49 -9.20
C GLY A 231 3.48 -6.75 -8.28
N TYR A 232 3.79 -6.97 -7.00
CA TYR A 232 2.79 -7.16 -5.96
C TYR A 232 3.30 -6.60 -4.63
N ILE A 233 2.36 -6.43 -3.70
CA ILE A 233 2.63 -6.14 -2.30
C ILE A 233 1.96 -7.22 -1.44
N GLU A 234 2.54 -7.52 -0.28
CA GLU A 234 2.10 -8.66 0.52
C GLU A 234 2.19 -8.36 2.02
N ALA A 235 1.11 -8.69 2.72
CA ALA A 235 1.05 -8.73 4.17
C ALA A 235 0.36 -10.02 4.62
N PRO A 236 0.49 -10.43 5.89
CA PRO A 236 -0.13 -11.67 6.38
C PRO A 236 -1.65 -11.75 6.23
N HIS A 237 -2.33 -10.60 6.08
CA HIS A 237 -3.79 -10.51 6.01
C HIS A 237 -4.32 -10.32 4.58
N HIS A 238 -3.48 -9.86 3.64
CA HIS A 238 -3.91 -9.53 2.28
C HIS A 238 -2.73 -9.39 1.30
N GLN A 239 -2.99 -9.59 0.02
CA GLN A 239 -2.01 -9.51 -1.06
C GLN A 239 -2.72 -9.13 -2.37
N PHE A 240 -2.15 -8.18 -3.12
CA PHE A 240 -2.66 -7.81 -4.44
C PHE A 240 -1.55 -7.35 -5.39
N PRO A 241 -1.74 -7.51 -6.72
CA PRO A 241 -0.82 -6.98 -7.72
C PRO A 241 -0.81 -5.45 -7.71
N VAL A 242 0.34 -4.86 -7.99
CA VAL A 242 0.52 -3.41 -8.11
C VAL A 242 1.30 -3.14 -9.38
N VAL A 243 0.73 -2.34 -10.29
CA VAL A 243 1.46 -1.87 -11.47
C VAL A 243 2.41 -0.74 -11.07
N LEU A 244 3.67 -0.89 -11.44
CA LEU A 244 4.61 0.22 -11.50
C LEU A 244 4.50 0.85 -12.88
N ASP A 245 4.14 2.13 -12.91
CA ASP A 245 3.96 2.95 -14.12
C ASP A 245 5.23 3.75 -14.40
N SER A 246 5.77 3.59 -15.61
CA SER A 246 7.03 4.20 -16.03
C SER A 246 6.86 5.71 -16.28
N PRO A 247 7.85 6.54 -15.93
CA PRO A 247 7.84 7.94 -16.33
C PRO A 247 8.05 8.14 -17.84
N ARG A 248 8.15 7.07 -18.64
CA ARG A 248 8.19 7.12 -20.11
C ARG A 248 7.11 8.03 -20.68
N ASP A 249 5.91 8.04 -20.09
CA ASP A 249 4.76 8.87 -20.46
C ASP A 249 4.54 8.92 -21.98
N GLY A 250 4.55 7.75 -22.60
CA GLY A 250 4.37 7.61 -24.03
C GLY A 250 2.89 7.72 -24.41
N LYS A 251 2.49 7.11 -25.54
CA LYS A 251 1.07 7.09 -25.87
C LYS A 251 0.27 6.05 -25.08
N LEU A 252 0.92 5.29 -24.20
CA LEU A 252 0.28 4.36 -23.27
C LEU A 252 0.10 4.92 -21.85
N MET A 253 0.48 6.17 -21.59
CA MET A 253 0.53 6.78 -20.24
C MET A 253 -0.75 6.61 -19.40
N ASP A 254 -1.92 6.63 -20.02
CA ASP A 254 -3.18 6.50 -19.29
C ASP A 254 -3.54 5.04 -18.99
N PHE A 255 -2.93 4.07 -19.66
CA PHE A 255 -3.32 2.66 -19.57
C PHE A 255 -3.11 2.09 -18.15
N PRO A 256 -1.96 2.27 -17.48
CA PRO A 256 -1.79 1.74 -16.12
C PRO A 256 -2.83 2.30 -15.14
N TYR A 257 -3.07 3.61 -15.16
CA TYR A 257 -4.02 4.25 -14.25
C TYR A 257 -5.49 4.01 -14.62
N GLU A 258 -5.89 4.15 -15.89
CA GLU A 258 -7.31 4.05 -16.25
C GLU A 258 -7.80 2.59 -16.34
N ASP A 259 -6.94 1.69 -16.82
CA ASP A 259 -7.31 0.33 -17.17
C ASP A 259 -6.92 -0.69 -16.10
N LEU A 260 -5.79 -0.52 -15.40
CA LEU A 260 -5.30 -1.49 -14.42
C LEU A 260 -5.69 -1.16 -12.99
N LEU A 261 -5.50 0.10 -12.54
CA LEU A 261 -5.94 0.53 -11.21
C LEU A 261 -7.40 0.15 -10.99
N GLY A 262 -7.68 -0.45 -9.86
CA GLY A 262 -9.02 -0.87 -9.48
C GLY A 262 -8.97 -1.71 -8.22
N LYS A 263 -10.07 -2.36 -7.93
CA LYS A 263 -10.19 -3.21 -6.75
C LYS A 263 -9.15 -4.35 -6.78
N ASP A 264 -8.42 -4.51 -5.68
CA ASP A 264 -7.36 -5.51 -5.53
C ASP A 264 -6.31 -5.41 -6.67
N PHE A 265 -6.08 -4.21 -7.21
CA PHE A 265 -5.05 -3.92 -8.20
C PHE A 265 -4.50 -2.51 -8.01
N GLY A 266 -3.34 -2.43 -7.37
CA GLY A 266 -2.69 -1.17 -6.99
C GLY A 266 -1.98 -0.47 -8.14
N TYR A 267 -1.69 0.81 -7.92
CA TYR A 267 -0.95 1.66 -8.83
C TYR A 267 0.18 2.39 -8.08
N VAL A 268 1.36 2.47 -8.68
CA VAL A 268 2.45 3.31 -8.21
C VAL A 268 3.23 3.85 -9.39
N THR A 269 3.69 5.11 -9.30
CA THR A 269 4.60 5.72 -10.27
C THR A 269 5.74 6.43 -9.56
N ARG A 270 6.81 6.73 -10.29
CA ARG A 270 7.87 7.65 -9.88
C ARG A 270 8.18 8.57 -11.03
N VAL A 271 8.02 9.87 -10.80
CA VAL A 271 8.34 10.93 -11.76
C VAL A 271 9.67 11.58 -11.40
N PRO A 272 10.51 11.92 -12.39
CA PRO A 272 11.75 12.64 -12.12
C PRO A 272 11.45 14.07 -11.68
N GLU A 273 12.08 14.53 -10.59
CA GLU A 273 11.88 15.90 -10.10
C GLU A 273 12.59 16.95 -10.97
N ASN A 274 13.81 16.65 -11.45
CA ASN A 274 14.68 17.59 -12.17
C ASN A 274 15.54 16.92 -13.25
N GLU A 275 15.12 15.75 -13.75
CA GLU A 275 15.87 14.98 -14.76
C GLU A 275 14.99 14.69 -15.98
N ALA A 276 15.64 14.59 -17.14
CA ALA A 276 14.94 14.20 -18.36
C ALA A 276 14.76 12.69 -18.40
N VAL A 277 13.56 12.25 -18.74
CA VAL A 277 13.27 10.85 -19.03
C VAL A 277 14.01 10.43 -20.30
N THR A 278 14.64 9.27 -20.26
CA THR A 278 15.45 8.70 -21.33
C THR A 278 14.90 7.34 -21.78
N THR A 279 15.50 6.75 -22.81
CA THR A 279 15.14 5.40 -23.25
C THR A 279 15.47 4.32 -22.20
N LEU A 280 16.33 4.61 -21.21
CA LEU A 280 16.66 3.67 -20.14
C LEU A 280 15.57 3.61 -19.06
N ASP A 281 14.66 4.58 -19.03
CA ASP A 281 13.54 4.62 -18.08
C ASP A 281 12.33 3.81 -18.58
N SER A 282 12.37 3.31 -19.81
CA SER A 282 11.41 2.34 -20.34
C SER A 282 11.59 0.99 -19.64
N PHE A 283 10.49 0.36 -19.21
CA PHE A 283 10.57 -0.85 -18.38
C PHE A 283 10.93 -2.14 -19.12
N GLY A 284 11.10 -2.11 -20.45
CA GLY A 284 11.92 -3.11 -21.13
C GLY A 284 13.37 -3.20 -20.62
N ASN A 285 13.84 -2.18 -19.88
CA ASN A 285 15.14 -2.13 -19.21
C ASN A 285 15.07 -2.50 -17.69
N LEU A 286 13.91 -2.92 -17.17
CA LEU A 286 13.70 -3.29 -15.77
C LEU A 286 13.26 -4.76 -15.67
N GLU A 287 14.14 -5.62 -15.21
CA GLU A 287 13.90 -7.08 -15.14
C GLU A 287 14.26 -7.63 -13.75
N VAL A 288 13.84 -8.86 -13.45
CA VAL A 288 14.22 -9.53 -12.20
C VAL A 288 14.68 -10.96 -12.45
N SER A 289 15.80 -11.34 -11.83
CA SER A 289 16.31 -12.72 -11.88
C SER A 289 15.41 -13.69 -11.10
N PRO A 290 15.46 -15.00 -11.40
CA PRO A 290 14.91 -16.02 -10.51
C PRO A 290 15.57 -16.01 -9.12
N PRO A 291 15.02 -16.73 -8.13
CA PRO A 291 15.67 -16.93 -6.83
C PRO A 291 17.08 -17.51 -6.99
N VAL A 292 18.06 -16.93 -6.29
CA VAL A 292 19.48 -17.31 -6.42
C VAL A 292 20.21 -17.28 -5.08
N THR A 293 21.29 -18.06 -4.96
CA THR A 293 22.25 -17.94 -3.86
C THR A 293 23.61 -17.54 -4.43
N VAL A 294 24.19 -16.47 -3.90
CA VAL A 294 25.49 -15.95 -4.35
C VAL A 294 26.40 -15.86 -3.13
N ASN A 295 27.53 -16.58 -3.16
CA ASN A 295 28.53 -16.60 -2.08
C ASN A 295 27.93 -16.84 -0.68
N GLY A 296 26.98 -17.78 -0.58
CA GLY A 296 26.30 -18.12 0.68
C GLY A 296 25.17 -17.18 1.09
N LYS A 297 24.91 -16.08 0.36
CA LYS A 297 23.76 -15.20 0.59
C LYS A 297 22.59 -15.58 -0.32
N LEU A 298 21.46 -15.90 0.30
CA LEU A 298 20.21 -16.24 -0.38
C LEU A 298 19.44 -14.97 -0.78
N TYR A 299 18.97 -14.95 -2.03
CA TYR A 299 18.05 -13.97 -2.59
C TYR A 299 16.77 -14.73 -3.02
N PRO A 300 15.82 -14.95 -2.11
CA PRO A 300 14.69 -15.85 -2.35
C PRO A 300 13.67 -15.28 -3.34
N LEU A 301 13.69 -13.98 -3.58
CA LEU A 301 12.86 -13.26 -4.55
C LEU A 301 13.65 -12.79 -5.78
N GLY A 302 14.87 -13.33 -5.94
CA GLY A 302 15.79 -12.89 -6.99
C GLY A 302 16.40 -11.50 -6.73
N ARG A 303 16.86 -10.89 -7.81
CA ARG A 303 17.48 -9.55 -7.82
C ARG A 303 17.03 -8.79 -9.05
N ILE A 304 16.61 -7.55 -8.85
CA ILE A 304 16.30 -6.60 -9.92
C ILE A 304 17.56 -6.33 -10.74
N ILE A 305 17.39 -6.23 -12.06
CA ILE A 305 18.41 -5.99 -13.07
C ILE A 305 17.94 -4.79 -13.89
N ILE A 306 18.80 -3.78 -13.96
CA ILE A 306 18.59 -2.59 -14.78
C ILE A 306 19.83 -2.32 -15.63
N GLY A 307 19.63 -1.95 -16.89
CA GLY A 307 20.71 -1.53 -17.77
C GLY A 307 21.10 -0.07 -17.50
N VAL A 308 22.40 0.18 -17.38
CA VAL A 308 22.98 1.51 -17.19
C VAL A 308 24.19 1.69 -18.12
N ALA A 309 24.60 2.93 -18.35
CA ALA A 309 25.86 3.21 -19.04
C ALA A 309 27.04 2.61 -18.28
N PHE A 310 28.11 2.25 -19.00
CA PHE A 310 29.34 1.79 -18.35
C PHE A 310 29.89 2.86 -17.39
N PRO A 311 30.33 2.50 -16.18
CA PRO A 311 30.99 3.44 -15.28
C PRO A 311 32.26 3.98 -15.95
N THR A 312 32.37 5.30 -16.04
CA THR A 312 33.57 6.02 -16.50
C THR A 312 34.59 6.17 -15.37
#